data_AF-A0A9E3CUH6-F1
#
_entry.id   AF-A0A9E3CUH6-F1
#
_cell.length_a   1.000
_cell.length_b   1.000
_cell.length_c   1.000
_cell.angle_alpha   90.00
_cell.angle_beta   90.00
_cell.angle_gamma   90.00
#
_symmetry.space_group_name_H-M   'P 1'
#
loop_
_entity.id
_entity.type
_entity.pdbx_description
1 polymer ?
#
loop_
_entity_poly.entity_id
_entity_poly.type
_entity_poly.pdbx_seq_one_letter_code
_entity_poly.pdbx_strand_id
1 'polypeptide(L)'
;MRYAKDFFDLQLLFARRVAELRGIPLERAVLDYTNIYIRLAIGRGFSADHPVWRAYVGGLNAAPDAGEWTHRFHLGRPPSEPPNVVATFGCFSYAVQQGGRIRLHFANR
;
A
#
# COMPACT_ATOMS: atom_id res chain seq x y z
N MET A 1 -8.24 3.78 7.80
CA MET A 1 -9.36 3.43 6.88
C MET A 1 -9.26 1.94 6.59
N ARG A 2 -10.36 1.19 6.71
CA ARG A 2 -10.41 -0.23 6.36
C ARG A 2 -10.85 -0.35 4.91
N TYR A 3 -10.14 -1.15 4.13
CA TYR A 3 -10.43 -1.39 2.72
C TYR A 3 -11.05 -2.78 2.55
N ALA A 4 -12.02 -2.90 1.65
CA ALA A 4 -12.60 -4.18 1.27
C ALA A 4 -11.58 -5.05 0.51
N LYS A 5 -11.83 -6.36 0.45
CA LYS A 5 -10.98 -7.32 -0.28
C LYS A 5 -10.78 -6.93 -1.75
N ASP A 6 -11.85 -6.54 -2.44
CA ASP A 6 -11.83 -6.18 -3.86
C ASP A 6 -10.83 -5.05 -4.20
N PHE A 7 -10.60 -4.14 -3.25
CA PHE A 7 -9.59 -3.09 -3.39
C PHE A 7 -8.16 -3.65 -3.47
N PHE A 8 -7.88 -4.75 -2.76
CA PHE A 8 -6.60 -5.45 -2.82
C PHE A 8 -6.53 -6.36 -4.04
N ASP A 9 -7.62 -7.05 -4.39
CA ASP A 9 -7.69 -7.91 -5.57
C ASP A 9 -7.33 -7.14 -6.84
N LEU A 10 -7.88 -5.94 -7.02
CA LEU A 10 -7.59 -5.10 -8.18
C LEU A 10 -6.09 -4.73 -8.26
N GLN A 11 -5.48 -4.38 -7.13
CA GLN A 11 -4.05 -4.04 -7.09
C GLN A 11 -3.15 -5.25 -7.37
N LEU A 12 -3.51 -6.42 -6.85
CA LEU A 12 -2.77 -7.66 -7.07
C LEU A 12 -2.91 -8.15 -8.52
N LEU A 13 -4.10 -8.02 -9.11
CA LEU A 13 -4.31 -8.29 -10.53
C LEU A 13 -3.42 -7.40 -11.40
N PHE A 14 -3.38 -6.10 -11.11
CA PHE A 14 -2.50 -5.16 -11.80
C PHE A 14 -1.03 -5.52 -11.61
N ALA A 15 -0.58 -5.76 -10.38
CA ALA A 15 0.81 -6.12 -10.09
C ALA A 15 1.23 -7.42 -10.80
N ARG A 16 0.35 -8.41 -10.88
CA ARG A 16 0.60 -9.65 -11.62
C ARG A 16 0.81 -9.36 -13.11
N ARG A 17 -0.02 -8.50 -13.70
CA ARG A 17 0.17 -8.12 -15.10
C ARG A 17 1.47 -7.38 -15.35
N VAL A 18 1.87 -6.50 -14.41
CA VAL A 18 3.17 -5.81 -14.47
C VAL A 18 4.33 -6.81 -14.37
N ALA A 19 4.25 -7.75 -13.42
CA ALA A 19 5.25 -8.79 -13.21
C ALA A 19 5.49 -9.61 -14.49
N GLU A 20 4.40 -10.07 -15.12
CA GLU A 20 4.44 -10.81 -16.38
C GLU A 20 5.09 -10.00 -17.51
N LEU A 21 4.65 -8.75 -17.73
CA LEU A 21 5.13 -7.92 -18.84
C LEU A 21 6.58 -7.46 -18.66
N ARG A 22 7.06 -7.35 -17.43
CA ARG A 22 8.41 -6.87 -17.10
C ARG A 22 9.39 -8.00 -16.77
N GLY A 23 8.92 -9.24 -16.61
CA GLY A 23 9.74 -10.36 -16.17
C GLY A 23 10.32 -10.18 -14.77
N ILE A 24 9.59 -9.52 -13.86
CA ILE A 24 10.01 -9.29 -12.46
C ILE A 24 9.18 -10.13 -11.48
N PRO A 25 9.70 -10.44 -10.28
CA PRO A 25 8.93 -11.14 -9.25
C PRO A 25 7.67 -10.38 -8.84
N LEU A 26 6.60 -11.11 -8.46
CA LEU A 26 5.32 -10.51 -8.07
C LEU A 26 5.48 -9.57 -6.87
N GLU A 27 6.24 -9.97 -5.86
CA GLU A 27 6.52 -9.16 -4.68
C GLU A 27 7.19 -7.83 -5.03
N ARG A 28 8.04 -7.81 -6.08
CA ARG A 28 8.67 -6.60 -6.57
C ARG A 28 7.64 -5.71 -7.27
N ALA A 29 6.78 -6.30 -8.10
CA ALA A 29 5.71 -5.57 -8.76
C ALA A 29 4.71 -4.96 -7.76
N VAL A 30 4.34 -5.72 -6.72
CA VAL A 30 3.46 -5.25 -5.64
C VAL A 30 4.11 -4.08 -4.89
N LEU A 31 5.41 -4.16 -4.57
CA LEU A 31 6.12 -3.08 -3.87
C LEU A 31 6.19 -1.79 -4.69
N ASP A 32 6.59 -1.89 -5.95
CA ASP A 32 6.96 -0.74 -6.77
C ASP A 32 5.74 -0.07 -7.46
N TYR A 33 4.69 -0.83 -7.74
CA TYR A 33 3.59 -0.38 -8.62
C TYR A 33 2.21 -0.33 -7.95
N THR A 34 2.10 -0.68 -6.66
CA THR A 34 0.81 -0.63 -5.94
C THR A 34 0.88 0.20 -4.67
N ASN A 35 -0.28 0.43 -4.05
CA ASN A 35 -0.37 1.12 -2.78
C ASN A 35 -0.26 0.17 -1.57
N ILE A 36 -0.05 -1.14 -1.78
CA ILE A 36 -0.19 -2.15 -0.71
C ILE A 36 0.74 -1.85 0.47
N TYR A 37 2.01 -1.51 0.24
CA TYR A 37 2.96 -1.17 1.32
C TYR A 37 2.43 -0.07 2.27
N ILE A 38 1.83 0.97 1.71
CA ILE A 38 1.22 2.08 2.46
C ILE A 38 -0.03 1.60 3.20
N ARG A 39 -0.86 0.76 2.56
CA ARG A 39 -2.11 0.24 3.11
C ARG A 39 -1.88 -0.78 4.22
N LEU A 40 -0.71 -1.38 4.25
CA LEU A 40 -0.24 -2.21 5.37
C LEU A 40 0.36 -1.40 6.52
N ALA A 41 0.30 -0.06 6.47
CA ALA A 41 0.82 0.83 7.51
C ALA A 41 2.28 0.53 7.88
N ILE A 42 3.12 0.29 6.87
CA ILE A 42 4.56 0.02 7.03
C ILE A 42 5.37 1.33 7.02
N GLY A 43 4.74 2.44 6.61
CA GLY A 43 5.40 3.72 6.40
C GLY A 43 5.61 3.97 4.92
N ARG A 44 6.60 4.80 4.57
CA ARG A 44 6.77 5.33 3.20
C ARG A 44 8.17 5.12 2.60
N GLY A 45 8.97 4.25 3.23
CA GLY A 45 10.31 3.92 2.74
C GLY A 45 10.32 2.91 1.60
N PHE A 46 9.22 2.17 1.38
CA PHE A 46 9.13 1.11 0.37
C PHE A 46 10.33 0.14 0.42
N SER A 47 10.72 -0.27 1.63
CA SER A 47 11.89 -1.14 1.81
C SER A 47 11.48 -2.60 1.68
N ALA A 48 12.11 -3.31 0.73
CA ALA A 48 11.94 -4.75 0.55
C ALA A 48 12.43 -5.56 1.77
N ASP A 49 13.36 -4.99 2.54
CA ASP A 49 13.93 -5.64 3.73
C ASP A 49 13.13 -5.38 5.01
N HIS A 50 12.08 -4.54 4.94
CA HIS A 50 11.28 -4.22 6.11
C HIS A 50 10.65 -5.50 6.70
N PRO A 51 10.79 -5.78 8.01
CA PRO A 51 10.35 -7.05 8.61
C PRO A 51 8.88 -7.38 8.33
N VAL A 52 8.00 -6.39 8.45
CA VAL A 52 6.56 -6.53 8.13
C VAL A 52 6.33 -6.83 6.65
N TRP A 53 7.11 -6.22 5.75
CA TRP A 53 6.98 -6.47 4.33
C TRP A 53 7.39 -7.90 3.98
N ARG A 54 8.51 -8.37 4.52
CA ARG A 54 8.96 -9.76 4.34
C ARG A 54 7.94 -10.76 4.87
N ALA A 55 7.34 -10.50 6.04
CA ALA A 55 6.27 -11.33 6.58
C ALA A 55 5.03 -11.37 5.66
N TYR A 56 4.65 -10.22 5.10
CA TYR A 56 3.56 -10.14 4.12
C TYR A 56 3.87 -10.93 2.84
N VAL A 57 5.07 -10.77 2.27
CA VAL A 57 5.50 -11.47 1.05
C VAL A 57 5.55 -12.98 1.27
N GLY A 58 6.01 -13.44 2.43
CA GLY A 58 6.03 -14.87 2.77
C GLY A 58 4.65 -15.51 2.65
N GLY A 59 3.60 -14.86 3.16
CA GLY A 59 2.24 -15.35 2.98
C GLY A 59 1.67 -15.11 1.59
N LEU A 60 2.07 -14.04 0.90
CA LEU A 60 1.60 -13.75 -0.47
C LEU A 60 2.00 -14.85 -1.44
N ASN A 61 3.22 -15.37 -1.30
CA ASN A 61 3.75 -16.42 -2.17
C ASN A 61 3.24 -17.83 -1.81
N ALA A 62 2.78 -18.04 -0.58
CA ALA A 62 2.31 -19.34 -0.09
C ALA A 62 0.78 -19.50 -0.11
N ALA A 63 0.02 -18.40 -0.11
CA ALA A 63 -1.42 -18.45 0.01
C ALA A 63 -2.10 -18.86 -1.30
N PRO A 64 -3.12 -19.74 -1.25
CA PRO A 64 -3.90 -20.10 -2.44
C PRO A 64 -4.76 -18.92 -2.95
N ASP A 65 -5.18 -18.03 -2.04
CA ASP A 65 -5.84 -16.77 -2.38
C ASP A 65 -5.00 -15.60 -1.85
N ALA A 66 -4.24 -14.98 -2.76
CA ALA A 66 -3.41 -13.81 -2.49
C ALA A 66 -4.24 -12.60 -2.03
N GLY A 67 -5.46 -12.45 -2.53
CA GLY A 67 -6.39 -11.38 -2.20
C GLY A 67 -6.87 -11.47 -0.77
N GLU A 68 -7.35 -12.66 -0.38
CA GLU A 68 -7.82 -12.94 0.98
C GLU A 68 -6.67 -12.87 1.99
N TRP A 69 -5.49 -13.38 1.63
CA TRP A 69 -4.28 -13.19 2.42
C TRP A 69 -3.99 -11.70 2.67
N THR A 70 -3.96 -10.90 1.61
CA THR A 70 -3.63 -9.47 1.70
C THR A 70 -4.65 -8.71 2.52
N HIS A 71 -5.93 -8.99 2.32
CA HIS A 71 -7.02 -8.37 3.08
C HIS A 71 -6.94 -8.71 4.57
N ARG A 72 -6.77 -9.98 4.92
CA ARG A 72 -6.61 -10.42 6.32
C ARG A 72 -5.35 -9.84 6.96
N PHE A 73 -4.23 -9.81 6.23
CA PHE A 73 -3.00 -9.18 6.72
C PHE A 73 -3.24 -7.69 7.00
N HIS A 74 -3.92 -6.97 6.11
CA HIS A 74 -4.32 -5.56 6.30
C HIS A 74 -5.21 -5.37 7.55
N LEU A 75 -6.21 -6.22 7.75
CA LEU A 75 -7.10 -6.12 8.92
C LEU A 75 -6.37 -6.30 10.25
N GLY A 76 -5.26 -7.05 10.26
CA GLY A 76 -4.39 -7.22 11.43
C GLY A 76 -3.39 -6.08 11.65
N ARG A 77 -3.32 -5.07 10.75
CA ARG A 77 -2.41 -3.92 10.89
C ARG A 77 -3.07 -2.80 11.69
N PRO A 78 -2.28 -1.99 12.41
CA PRO A 78 -2.78 -0.75 12.97
C PRO A 78 -3.28 0.17 11.84
N PRO A 79 -4.28 1.04 12.11
CA PRO A 79 -4.68 2.03 11.13
C PRO A 79 -3.48 2.90 10.74
N SER A 80 -3.32 3.16 9.44
CA SER A 80 -2.31 4.10 8.96
C SER A 80 -2.54 5.48 9.59
N GLU A 81 -1.49 6.09 10.13
CA GLU A 81 -1.58 7.43 10.72
C GLU A 81 -2.17 8.43 9.70
N PRO A 82 -3.14 9.26 10.13
CA PRO A 82 -3.66 10.30 9.28
C PRO A 82 -2.56 11.33 8.96
N PRO A 83 -2.60 11.97 7.79
CA PRO A 83 -1.68 13.06 7.50
C PRO A 83 -1.89 14.22 8.46
N ASN A 84 -0.80 14.86 8.89
CA ASN A 84 -0.83 16.12 9.64
C ASN A 84 -1.22 17.26 8.69
N VAL A 85 -2.50 17.31 8.33
CA VAL A 85 -3.06 18.32 7.42
C VAL A 85 -2.96 19.70 8.06
N VAL A 86 -2.37 20.63 7.33
CA VAL A 86 -2.24 22.04 7.74
C VAL A 86 -3.47 22.83 7.28
N ALA A 87 -3.91 22.65 6.03
CA ALA A 87 -5.11 23.30 5.51
C ALA A 87 -5.77 22.48 4.40
N THR A 88 -7.04 22.79 4.15
CA THR A 88 -7.91 22.16 3.14
C THR A 88 -8.58 23.24 2.29
N PHE A 89 -8.58 23.06 0.98
CA PHE A 89 -9.23 23.91 -0.01
C PHE A 89 -10.04 23.03 -0.97
N GLY A 90 -11.37 22.99 -0.80
CA GLY A 90 -12.22 22.09 -1.58
C GLY A 90 -11.83 20.62 -1.40
N CYS A 91 -11.53 19.92 -2.51
CA CYS A 91 -11.11 18.51 -2.53
C CYS A 91 -9.60 18.30 -2.25
N PHE A 92 -8.86 19.39 -2.08
CA PHE A 92 -7.42 19.39 -1.88
C PHE A 92 -7.07 19.71 -0.43
N SER A 93 -6.02 19.08 0.11
CA SER A 93 -5.40 19.46 1.38
C SER A 93 -3.89 19.24 1.32
N TYR A 94 -3.14 19.88 2.21
CA TYR A 94 -1.70 19.67 2.30
C TYR A 94 -1.21 19.42 3.72
N ALA A 95 -0.13 18.67 3.83
CA ALA A 95 0.55 18.36 5.08
C ALA A 95 2.04 18.67 4.95
N VAL A 96 2.67 19.15 6.03
CA VAL A 96 4.13 19.33 6.08
C VAL A 96 4.78 18.05 6.59
N GLN A 97 5.76 17.56 5.85
CA GLN A 97 6.60 16.44 6.24
C GLN A 97 7.92 16.91 6.84
N GLN A 98 8.66 15.98 7.46
CA GLN A 98 10.02 16.25 7.90
C GLN A 98 10.90 16.74 6.74
N GLY A 99 11.79 17.69 7.06
CA GLY A 99 12.64 18.35 6.07
C GLY A 99 11.90 19.37 5.19
N GLY A 100 10.75 19.89 5.63
CA GLY A 100 10.03 20.99 4.95
C GLY A 100 9.30 20.60 3.67
N ARG A 101 9.21 19.30 3.34
CA ARG A 101 8.50 18.83 2.14
C ARG A 101 6.99 18.95 2.33
N ILE A 102 6.30 19.47 1.32
CA ILE A 102 4.83 19.54 1.30
C ILE A 102 4.28 18.29 0.62
N ARG A 103 3.31 17.63 1.28
CA ARG A 103 2.51 16.57 0.66
C ARG A 103 1.13 17.09 0.33
N LEU A 104 0.72 16.86 -0.91
CA LEU A 104 -0.64 17.12 -1.39
C LEU A 104 -1.51 15.88 -1.18
N HIS A 105 -2.76 16.13 -0.80
CA HIS A 105 -3.78 15.14 -0.53
C HIS A 105 -5.03 15.49 -1.32
N PHE A 106 -5.54 14.53 -2.08
CA PHE A 106 -6.79 14.66 -2.83
C PHE A 106 -7.81 13.70 -2.25
N ALA A 107 -8.98 14.22 -1.91
CA ALA A 107 -10.13 13.41 -1.53
C ALA A 107 -11.14 13.44 -2.67
N ASN A 108 -11.46 12.27 -3.22
CA ASN A 108 -12.65 12.12 -4.05
C ASN A 108 -13.85 12.16 -3.10
N ARG A 109 -14.61 13.25 -3.17
CA ARG A 109 -15.86 13.42 -2.43
C ARG A 109 -17.03 13.08 -3.33
#